data_AF-A0A7Y4RUY3-F1
#
_entry.id   AF-A0A7Y4RUY3-F1
#
_cell.length_a   1.000
_cell.length_b   1.000
_cell.length_c   1.000
_cell.angle_alpha   90.00
_cell.angle_beta   90.00
_cell.angle_gamma   90.00
#
_symmetry.space_group_name_H-M   'P 1'
#
loop_
_entity.id
_entity.type
_entity.pdbx_description
1 polymer ?
#
loop_
_entity_poly.entity_id
_entity_poly.type
_entity_poly.pdbx_seq_one_letter_code
_entity_poly.pdbx_strand_id
1 'polypeptide(L)'
;MIGQIESYNPETKTGVIKCEEKTYTFAYDQWSEEVAPDVGDDVTFEPVNMSATNIKLLGIQLAKPQAVKYKYLAVFLAIFLGWLGLHRLYLGYYRIAFYQFALSVLLIYTGFIVFAPQWGFVDALLLFSSSIDKDSKGRPLK
;
A
#
# COMPACT_ATOMS: atom_id res chain seq x y z
N MET A 1 -7.77 5.85 26.31
CA MET A 1 -8.29 4.58 26.85
C MET A 1 -8.47 3.60 25.70
N ILE A 2 -8.41 2.30 25.98
CA ILE A 2 -8.62 1.23 25.00
C ILE A 2 -10.00 0.63 25.28
N GLY A 3 -10.84 0.50 24.26
CA GLY A 3 -12.14 -0.15 24.36
C GLY A 3 -12.53 -0.85 23.07
N GLN A 4 -13.69 -1.48 23.07
CA GLN A 4 -14.21 -2.25 21.97
C GLN A 4 -15.56 -1.69 21.51
N ILE A 5 -15.83 -1.65 20.22
CA ILE A 5 -17.11 -1.20 19.68
C ILE A 5 -18.20 -2.23 20.02
N GLU A 6 -19.19 -1.84 20.82
CA GLU A 6 -20.31 -2.69 21.23
C GLU A 6 -21.49 -2.57 20.27
N SER A 7 -21.72 -1.39 19.71
CA SER A 7 -22.73 -1.17 18.68
C SER A 7 -22.43 0.06 17.85
N TYR A 8 -22.87 0.06 16.60
CA TYR A 8 -22.84 1.22 15.73
C TYR A 8 -24.14 1.27 14.91
N ASN A 9 -24.79 2.44 14.91
CA ASN A 9 -25.97 2.68 14.09
C ASN A 9 -25.59 3.62 12.92
N PRO A 10 -25.64 3.11 11.67
CA PRO A 10 -25.29 3.90 10.49
C PRO A 10 -26.32 4.99 10.13
N GLU A 11 -27.58 4.88 10.58
CA GLU A 11 -28.61 5.88 10.31
C GLU A 11 -28.40 7.15 11.16
N THR A 12 -28.11 6.95 12.45
CA THR A 12 -27.87 8.04 13.40
C THR A 12 -26.41 8.47 13.45
N LYS A 13 -25.50 7.73 12.80
CA LYS A 13 -24.05 7.94 12.83
C LYS A 13 -23.48 7.98 14.26
N THR A 14 -24.03 7.16 15.14
CA THR A 14 -23.62 7.07 16.55
C THR A 14 -23.32 5.64 16.91
N GLY A 15 -22.32 5.44 17.78
CA GLY A 15 -21.98 4.13 18.31
C GLY A 15 -21.68 4.16 19.80
N VAL A 16 -21.45 2.97 20.36
CA VAL A 16 -21.10 2.76 21.75
C VAL A 16 -19.80 1.98 21.81
N ILE A 17 -18.86 2.47 22.60
CA ILE A 17 -17.58 1.82 22.92
C ILE A 17 -17.66 1.33 24.36
N LYS A 18 -17.39 0.05 24.57
CA LYS A 18 -17.27 -0.55 25.88
C LYS A 18 -15.80 -0.59 26.27
N CYS A 19 -15.48 -0.02 27.42
CA CYS A 19 -14.14 -0.02 28.00
C CYS A 19 -14.25 -0.53 29.43
N GLU A 20 -13.72 -1.74 29.67
CA GLU A 20 -13.84 -2.44 30.94
C GLU A 20 -15.32 -2.59 31.36
N GLU A 21 -15.75 -1.88 32.40
CA GLU A 21 -17.14 -1.88 32.91
C GLU A 21 -17.94 -0.61 32.54
N LYS A 22 -17.35 0.32 31.77
CA LYS A 22 -17.97 1.60 31.39
C LYS A 22 -18.26 1.66 29.89
N THR A 23 -19.41 2.21 29.53
CA THR A 23 -19.80 2.47 28.14
C THR A 23 -19.64 3.94 27.83
N TYR A 24 -19.11 4.23 26.64
CA TYR A 24 -18.88 5.57 26.11
C TYR A 24 -19.61 5.70 24.78
N THR A 25 -20.36 6.78 24.61
CA THR A 25 -21.05 7.05 23.35
C THR A 25 -20.13 7.83 22.42
N PHE A 26 -20.21 7.58 21.12
CA PHE A 26 -19.50 8.38 20.13
C PHE A 26 -20.34 8.71 18.92
N ALA A 27 -20.02 9.85 18.31
CA ALA A 27 -20.51 10.23 16.99
C ALA A 27 -19.45 9.93 15.93
N TYR A 28 -19.90 9.64 14.71
CA TYR A 28 -19.01 9.41 13.57
C TYR A 28 -18.08 10.61 13.29
N ASP A 29 -18.47 11.84 13.66
CA ASP A 29 -17.62 13.03 13.51
C ASP A 29 -16.33 12.96 14.35
N GLN A 30 -16.28 12.11 15.37
CA GLN A 30 -15.10 11.87 16.21
C GLN A 30 -14.24 10.70 15.72
N TRP A 31 -14.68 10.03 14.67
CA TRP A 31 -14.01 8.89 14.06
C TRP A 31 -12.93 9.36 13.09
N SER A 32 -11.70 8.87 13.27
CA SER A 32 -10.54 9.34 12.51
C SER A 32 -10.22 8.51 11.27
N GLU A 33 -10.89 7.37 11.05
CA GLU A 33 -10.58 6.42 9.98
C GLU A 33 -11.55 6.57 8.80
N GLU A 34 -11.10 6.26 7.58
CA GLU A 34 -11.94 6.33 6.37
C GLU A 34 -12.99 5.20 6.30
N VAL A 35 -12.81 4.14 7.09
CA VAL A 35 -13.68 2.96 7.13
C VAL A 35 -14.75 3.11 8.21
N ALA A 36 -15.97 2.63 7.97
CA ALA A 36 -17.02 2.64 8.98
C ALA A 36 -16.66 1.72 10.17
N PRO A 37 -16.97 2.11 11.42
CA PRO A 37 -16.78 1.27 12.59
C PRO A 37 -17.58 -0.03 12.50
N ASP A 38 -16.96 -1.17 12.79
CA ASP A 38 -17.62 -2.46 12.90
C ASP A 38 -17.73 -2.94 14.36
N VAL A 39 -18.74 -3.76 14.65
CA VAL A 39 -18.97 -4.27 16.00
C VAL A 39 -17.88 -5.29 16.35
N GLY A 40 -17.21 -5.06 17.48
CA GLY A 40 -16.10 -5.89 17.94
C GLY A 40 -14.72 -5.31 17.64
N ASP A 41 -14.62 -4.20 16.92
CA ASP A 41 -13.34 -3.52 16.68
C ASP A 41 -12.75 -2.96 17.96
N ASP A 42 -11.47 -3.24 18.20
CA ASP A 42 -10.71 -2.57 19.26
C ASP A 42 -10.39 -1.14 18.81
N VAL A 43 -10.56 -0.16 19.70
CA VAL A 43 -10.35 1.26 19.44
C VAL A 43 -9.65 1.97 20.61
N THR A 44 -8.77 2.92 20.28
CA THR A 44 -8.29 3.93 21.24
C THR A 44 -9.17 5.17 21.16
N PHE A 45 -9.51 5.73 22.30
CA PHE A 45 -10.29 6.98 22.38
C PHE A 45 -9.91 7.81 23.60
N GLU A 46 -10.23 9.10 23.56
CA GLU A 46 -10.13 10.04 24.67
C GLU A 46 -11.51 10.24 25.33
N PRO A 47 -11.69 9.85 26.61
CA PRO A 47 -12.96 10.00 27.30
C PRO A 47 -13.19 11.46 27.74
N VAL A 48 -14.32 12.04 27.34
CA VAL A 48 -14.78 13.36 27.78
C VAL A 48 -16.24 13.24 28.22
N ASN A 49 -16.51 13.33 29.52
CA ASN A 49 -17.86 13.35 30.09
C ASN A 49 -18.81 12.25 29.50
N MET A 50 -18.39 10.98 29.54
CA MET A 50 -19.11 9.81 28.98
C MET A 50 -19.21 9.74 27.45
N SER A 51 -18.60 10.68 26.73
CA SER A 51 -18.42 10.62 25.28
C SER A 51 -16.98 10.27 24.92
N ALA A 52 -16.78 9.53 23.84
CA ALA A 52 -15.47 9.21 23.29
C ALA A 52 -15.12 10.18 22.14
N THR A 53 -13.95 10.81 22.26
CA THR A 53 -13.40 11.77 21.29
C THR A 53 -12.10 11.20 20.70
N ASN A 54 -11.71 11.60 19.49
CA ASN A 54 -10.49 11.14 18.81
C ASN A 54 -10.38 9.61 18.72
N ILE A 55 -11.37 8.97 18.11
CA ILE A 55 -11.47 7.51 18.06
C ILE A 55 -10.63 6.98 16.91
N LYS A 56 -9.78 6.00 17.21
CA LYS A 56 -8.87 5.34 16.26
C LYS A 56 -8.94 3.84 16.43
N LEU A 57 -8.95 3.08 15.34
CA LEU A 57 -8.90 1.62 15.36
C LEU A 57 -7.55 1.14 15.95
N LEU A 58 -7.60 0.22 16.91
CA LEU A 58 -6.45 -0.49 17.48
C LEU A 58 -6.14 -1.81 16.75
N GLY A 59 -7.09 -2.37 16.03
CA GLY A 59 -6.89 -3.51 15.16
C GLY A 59 -6.79 -3.07 13.71
N ILE A 60 -5.69 -3.42 13.03
CA ILE A 60 -5.50 -3.22 11.59
C ILE A 60 -5.26 -1.76 11.17
N GLN A 61 -4.34 -1.07 11.83
CA GLN A 61 -3.39 -0.31 11.02
C GLN A 61 -2.53 -1.31 10.25
N LEU A 62 -3.02 -1.78 9.09
CA LEU A 62 -2.12 -2.12 8.01
C LEU A 62 -1.37 -0.82 7.74
N ALA A 63 -0.23 -0.62 8.42
CA ALA A 63 0.59 0.58 8.30
C ALA A 63 0.65 0.91 6.81
N LYS A 64 -0.03 2.00 6.40
CA LYS A 64 -0.27 2.33 4.99
C LYS A 64 1.04 2.08 4.28
N PRO A 65 1.10 1.14 3.31
CA PRO A 65 2.36 0.62 2.84
C PRO A 65 3.23 1.80 2.42
N GLN A 66 4.28 2.07 3.21
CA GLN A 66 5.02 3.30 3.02
C GLN A 66 5.68 3.23 1.65
N ALA A 67 5.60 4.32 0.90
CA ALA A 67 6.34 4.41 -0.34
C ALA A 67 7.82 4.46 0.02
N VAL A 68 8.57 3.38 -0.28
CA VAL A 68 10.00 3.27 0.05
C VAL A 68 10.87 3.52 -1.18
N LYS A 69 10.39 3.12 -2.36
CA LYS A 69 11.14 3.13 -3.62
C LYS A 69 10.75 4.32 -4.48
N TYR A 70 11.72 4.91 -5.17
CA TYR A 70 11.50 6.07 -6.04
C TYR A 70 11.13 5.64 -7.46
N LYS A 71 10.03 6.16 -7.97
CA LYS A 71 9.53 5.93 -9.33
C LYS A 71 10.53 6.39 -10.37
N TYR A 72 11.09 7.59 -10.21
CA TYR A 72 12.07 8.17 -11.14
C TYR A 72 13.32 7.32 -11.26
N LEU A 73 13.77 6.69 -10.15
CA LEU A 73 14.92 5.79 -10.18
C LEU A 73 14.58 4.50 -10.95
N ALA A 74 13.37 3.96 -10.77
CA ALA A 74 12.90 2.81 -11.55
C ALA A 74 12.83 3.12 -13.06
N VAL A 75 12.33 4.31 -13.45
CA VAL A 75 12.30 4.76 -14.84
C VAL A 75 13.71 4.91 -15.40
N PHE A 76 14.63 5.54 -14.64
CA PHE A 76 16.03 5.67 -15.03
C PHE A 76 16.66 4.29 -15.25
N LEU A 77 16.49 3.36 -14.31
CA LEU A 77 16.99 1.98 -14.48
C LEU A 77 16.37 1.29 -15.70
N ALA A 78 15.11 1.55 -16.04
CA ALA A 78 14.43 0.94 -17.17
C ALA A 78 15.00 1.45 -18.52
N ILE A 79 15.30 2.75 -18.63
CA ILE A 79 15.85 3.33 -19.87
C ILE A 79 17.30 2.85 -20.10
N PHE A 80 18.15 2.91 -19.07
CA PHE A 80 19.58 2.64 -19.23
C PHE A 80 19.92 1.15 -19.12
N LEU A 81 19.28 0.43 -18.18
CA LEU A 81 19.60 -0.95 -17.82
C LEU A 81 18.35 -1.87 -17.91
N GLY A 82 17.30 -1.45 -18.61
CA GLY A 82 16.08 -2.25 -18.74
C GLY A 82 16.23 -3.48 -19.63
N TRP A 83 17.20 -3.49 -20.54
CA TRP A 83 17.59 -4.69 -21.29
C TRP A 83 18.14 -5.79 -20.37
N LEU A 84 18.71 -5.44 -19.20
CA LEU A 84 19.13 -6.41 -18.18
C LEU A 84 18.01 -6.79 -17.20
N GLY A 85 16.94 -6.00 -17.12
CA GLY A 85 15.84 -6.19 -16.15
C GLY A 85 16.10 -5.62 -14.76
N LEU A 86 17.08 -4.71 -14.61
CA LEU A 86 17.47 -4.15 -13.31
C LEU A 86 16.39 -3.29 -12.64
N HIS A 87 15.54 -2.61 -13.41
CA HIS A 87 14.38 -1.89 -12.88
C HIS A 87 13.38 -2.83 -12.19
N ARG A 88 13.20 -4.05 -12.71
CA ARG A 88 12.35 -5.08 -12.08
C ARG A 88 12.98 -5.65 -10.82
N LEU A 89 14.30 -5.82 -10.79
CA LEU A 89 15.04 -6.15 -9.56
C LEU A 89 14.85 -5.05 -8.51
N TYR A 90 14.99 -3.78 -8.89
CA TYR A 90 14.77 -2.64 -8.00
C TYR A 90 13.34 -2.64 -7.43
N LEU A 91 12.33 -2.90 -8.25
CA LEU A 91 10.93 -3.01 -7.82
C LEU A 91 10.64 -4.29 -7.01
N GLY A 92 11.56 -5.25 -6.98
CA GLY A 92 11.47 -6.47 -6.18
C GLY A 92 10.82 -7.64 -6.90
N TYR A 93 10.65 -7.56 -8.22
CA TYR A 93 10.15 -8.63 -9.08
C TYR A 93 11.29 -9.58 -9.49
N TYR A 94 11.93 -10.23 -8.50
CA TYR A 94 13.15 -11.02 -8.71
C TYR A 94 13.00 -12.14 -9.73
N ARG A 95 11.89 -12.89 -9.66
CA ARG A 95 11.63 -14.01 -10.59
C ARG A 95 11.54 -13.51 -12.04
N ILE A 96 10.76 -12.47 -12.26
CA ILE A 96 10.54 -11.88 -13.58
C ILE A 96 11.85 -11.29 -14.13
N ALA A 97 12.59 -10.58 -13.28
CA ALA A 97 13.86 -9.99 -13.67
C ALA A 97 14.91 -11.06 -14.04
N PHE A 98 14.94 -12.18 -13.32
CA PHE A 98 15.83 -13.29 -13.63
C PHE A 98 15.50 -13.92 -15.00
N TYR A 99 14.22 -14.16 -15.29
CA TYR A 99 13.81 -14.65 -16.60
C TYR A 99 14.16 -13.67 -17.73
N GLN A 100 13.95 -12.36 -17.50
CA GLN A 100 14.31 -11.33 -18.46
C GLN A 100 15.82 -11.25 -18.70
N PHE A 101 16.63 -11.35 -17.66
CA PHE A 101 18.09 -11.41 -17.77
C PHE A 101 18.53 -12.63 -18.60
N ALA A 102 18.04 -13.83 -18.25
CA ALA A 102 18.35 -15.06 -18.97
C ALA A 102 17.94 -14.98 -20.46
N LEU A 103 16.75 -14.46 -20.73
CA LEU A 103 16.27 -14.26 -22.10
C LEU A 103 17.12 -13.24 -22.87
N SER A 104 17.54 -12.16 -22.22
CA SER A 104 18.36 -11.13 -22.85
C SER A 104 19.76 -11.66 -23.18
N VAL A 105 20.35 -12.49 -22.31
CA VAL A 105 21.61 -13.20 -22.59
C VAL A 105 21.44 -14.17 -23.78
N LEU A 106 20.33 -14.90 -23.84
CA LEU A 106 20.03 -15.80 -24.96
C LEU A 106 19.87 -15.04 -26.28
N LEU A 107 19.18 -13.90 -26.28
CA LEU A 107 19.03 -13.04 -27.46
C LEU A 107 20.38 -12.47 -27.94
N ILE A 108 21.27 -12.10 -27.02
CA ILE A 108 22.63 -11.67 -27.35
C ILE A 108 23.40 -12.83 -27.99
N TYR A 109 23.35 -14.02 -27.40
CA TYR A 109 24.05 -15.20 -27.92
C TYR A 109 23.55 -15.64 -29.31
N THR A 110 22.27 -15.48 -29.59
CA THR A 110 21.63 -15.84 -30.85
C THR A 110 21.71 -14.74 -31.92
N GLY A 111 22.30 -13.57 -31.60
CA GLY A 111 22.48 -12.45 -32.53
C GLY A 111 21.29 -11.50 -32.65
N PHE A 112 20.22 -11.70 -31.87
CA PHE A 112 19.00 -10.89 -31.87
C PHE A 112 19.03 -9.72 -30.87
N ILE A 113 20.17 -9.02 -30.78
CA ILE A 113 20.41 -7.98 -29.76
C ILE A 113 19.43 -6.79 -29.85
N VAL A 114 18.88 -6.52 -31.04
CA VAL A 114 17.97 -5.39 -31.30
C VAL A 114 16.67 -5.47 -30.49
N PHE A 115 16.26 -6.68 -30.08
CA PHE A 115 15.04 -6.90 -29.30
C PHE A 115 15.23 -6.72 -27.79
N ALA A 116 16.47 -6.79 -27.29
CA ALA A 116 16.78 -6.65 -25.86
C ALA A 116 16.36 -5.29 -25.24
N PRO A 117 16.57 -4.12 -25.86
CA PRO A 117 16.21 -2.83 -25.25
C PRO A 117 14.70 -2.54 -25.23
N GLN A 118 13.88 -3.24 -26.02
CA GLN A 118 12.44 -2.97 -26.12
C GLN A 118 11.72 -3.12 -24.78
N TRP A 119 12.13 -4.10 -23.97
CA TRP A 119 11.58 -4.34 -22.64
C TRP A 119 11.78 -3.14 -21.70
N GLY A 120 12.98 -2.55 -21.75
CA GLY A 120 13.31 -1.38 -20.94
C GLY A 120 12.51 -0.15 -21.36
N PHE A 121 12.35 0.06 -22.67
CA PHE A 121 11.60 1.19 -23.20
C PHE A 121 10.11 1.13 -22.87
N VAL A 122 9.46 -0.01 -23.08
CA VAL A 122 8.03 -0.19 -22.78
C VAL A 122 7.77 -0.04 -21.27
N ASP A 123 8.59 -0.69 -20.43
CA ASP A 123 8.43 -0.58 -18.98
C ASP A 123 8.72 0.83 -18.46
N ALA A 124 9.67 1.56 -19.07
CA ALA A 124 9.93 2.96 -18.73
C ALA A 124 8.70 3.84 -18.99
N LEU A 125 8.00 3.64 -20.11
CA LEU A 125 6.76 4.35 -20.42
C LEU A 125 5.62 3.97 -19.46
N LEU A 126 5.47 2.69 -19.14
CA LEU A 126 4.45 2.21 -18.20
C LEU A 126 4.67 2.74 -16.78
N LEU A 127 5.93 2.77 -16.33
CA LEU A 127 6.32 3.41 -15.09
C LEU A 127 6.02 4.90 -15.19
N PHE A 128 6.46 5.61 -16.23
CA PHE A 128 6.23 7.05 -16.39
C PHE A 128 4.74 7.40 -16.34
N SER A 129 3.89 6.65 -17.06
CA SER A 129 2.43 6.80 -17.11
C SER A 129 1.71 6.48 -15.79
N SER A 130 2.43 6.09 -14.73
CA SER A 130 1.85 5.60 -13.46
C SER A 130 0.95 4.37 -13.63
N SER A 131 1.06 3.64 -14.75
CA SER A 131 0.34 2.38 -14.93
C SER A 131 0.93 1.27 -14.05
N ILE A 132 2.23 1.40 -13.75
CA ILE A 132 2.95 0.61 -12.74
C ILE A 132 3.32 1.58 -11.61
N ASP A 133 2.48 1.62 -10.58
CA ASP A 133 2.62 2.52 -9.42
C ASP A 133 3.06 1.79 -8.14
N LYS A 134 3.20 0.47 -8.20
CA LYS A 134 3.44 -0.39 -7.04
C LYS A 134 4.66 -1.28 -7.22
N ASP A 135 5.28 -1.61 -6.09
CA ASP A 135 6.36 -2.58 -6.00
C ASP A 135 5.83 -4.02 -5.80
N SER A 136 6.73 -5.02 -5.76
CA SER A 136 6.34 -6.42 -5.58
C SER A 136 5.69 -6.75 -4.23
N LYS A 137 5.75 -5.83 -3.26
CA LYS A 137 5.08 -5.92 -1.97
C LYS A 137 3.78 -5.09 -1.95
N GLY A 138 3.30 -4.63 -3.10
CA GLY A 138 2.10 -3.81 -3.21
C GLY A 138 2.27 -2.38 -2.67
N ARG A 139 3.51 -1.94 -2.42
CA ARG A 139 3.76 -0.60 -1.87
C ARG A 139 3.80 0.43 -2.98
N PRO A 140 3.17 1.60 -2.82
CA PRO A 140 3.24 2.69 -3.78
C PRO A 140 4.68 3.17 -3.98
N LEU A 141 4.98 3.71 -5.16
CA LEU A 141 6.25 4.34 -5.47
C LEU A 141 6.23 5.83 -5.11
N LYS A 142 7.37 6.37 -4.66
CA LYS A 142 7.60 7.80 -4.40
C LYS A 142 7.85 8.58 -5.69
#